data_AF-A0A2V6HF16-F1
#
_entry.id   AF-A0A2V6HF16-F1
#
_cell.length_a   1.000
_cell.length_b   1.000
_cell.length_c   1.000
_cell.angle_alpha   90.00
_cell.angle_beta   90.00
_cell.angle_gamma   90.00
#
_symmetry.space_group_name_H-M   'P 1'
#
loop_
_entity.id
_entity.type
_entity.pdbx_description
1 polymer ?
#
loop_
_entity_poly.entity_id
_entity_poly.type
_entity_poly.pdbx_seq_one_letter_code
_entity_poly.pdbx_strand_id
1 'polypeptide(L)'
;GEEIAYRGYLLTRAADIGRRSAAAYWIAIVLVSILFGYGHYYKGASGVIDSGFAGLILGTAYMLAGRNLWASILAHGFIDTFGIIDAFFGWSN
;
A
#
# COMPACT_ATOMS: atom_id res chain seq x y z
N GLY A 1 1.46 -9.50 6.19
CA GLY A 1 0.16 -10.01 5.70
C GLY A 1 -0.47 -9.07 4.69
N GLU A 2 -0.42 -7.76 4.96
CA GLU A 2 -1.14 -6.75 4.19
C GLU A 2 -0.83 -6.76 2.69
N GLU A 3 0.44 -6.79 2.28
CA GLU A 3 0.78 -6.79 0.85
C GLU A 3 0.23 -8.00 0.09
N ILE A 4 0.17 -9.18 0.71
CA ILE A 4 -0.43 -10.37 0.09
C ILE A 4 -1.93 -10.14 -0.15
N ALA A 5 -2.63 -9.55 0.82
CA ALA A 5 -4.06 -9.28 0.70
C ALA A 5 -4.35 -8.13 -0.29
N TYR A 6 -3.73 -6.97 -0.10
CA TYR A 6 -4.05 -5.77 -0.87
C TYR A 6 -3.42 -5.78 -2.27
N ARG A 7 -2.12 -6.04 -2.40
CA ARG A 7 -1.40 -5.96 -3.69
C ARG A 7 -1.38 -7.29 -4.41
N GLY A 8 -1.20 -8.39 -3.68
CA GLY A 8 -1.21 -9.74 -4.24
C GLY A 8 -2.59 -10.16 -4.75
N TYR A 9 -3.61 -10.01 -3.90
CA TYR A 9 -4.96 -10.48 -4.21
C TYR A 9 -5.89 -9.37 -4.72
N LEU A 10 -6.28 -8.40 -3.88
CA LEU A 10 -7.34 -7.43 -4.18
C LEU A 10 -7.04 -6.58 -5.42
N LEU A 11 -5.84 -6.03 -5.52
CA LEU A 11 -5.39 -5.24 -6.66
C LEU A 11 -5.43 -6.06 -7.96
N THR A 12 -4.96 -7.31 -7.93
CA THR A 12 -5.02 -8.20 -9.10
C THR A 12 -6.46 -8.51 -9.50
N ARG A 13 -7.36 -8.73 -8.53
CA ARG A 13 -8.79 -8.95 -8.80
C ARG A 13 -9.48 -7.72 -9.37
N ALA A 14 -9.16 -6.53 -8.86
CA ALA A 14 -9.68 -5.29 -9.42
C ALA A 14 -9.17 -5.07 -10.86
N ALA A 15 -7.90 -5.37 -11.13
CA ALA A 15 -7.34 -5.26 -12.47
C ALA A 15 -7.92 -6.27 -13.47
N ASP A 16 -8.44 -7.42 -13.02
CA ASP A 16 -9.11 -8.41 -13.88
C ASP A 16 -10.31 -7.81 -14.63
N ILE A 17 -11.03 -6.86 -14.01
CA ILE A 17 -12.19 -6.17 -14.61
C ILE A 17 -11.77 -5.46 -15.91
N GLY A 18 -10.59 -4.84 -15.93
CA GLY A 18 -10.03 -4.16 -17.08
C GLY A 18 -9.04 -5.01 -17.88
N ARG A 19 -9.21 -6.34 -17.85
CA ARG A 19 -8.38 -7.33 -18.57
C ARG A 19 -6.88 -7.21 -18.27
N ARG A 20 -6.53 -6.79 -17.04
CA ARG A 20 -5.14 -6.60 -16.59
C ARG A 20 -4.34 -5.62 -17.48
N SER A 21 -5.02 -4.67 -18.13
CA SER A 21 -4.36 -3.57 -18.84
C SER A 21 -3.61 -2.66 -17.87
N ALA A 22 -2.61 -1.94 -18.35
CA ALA A 22 -1.86 -0.99 -17.52
C ALA A 22 -2.79 0.05 -16.85
N ALA A 23 -3.78 0.57 -17.59
CA ALA A 23 -4.79 1.48 -17.05
C ALA A 23 -5.61 0.84 -15.92
N ALA A 24 -6.01 -0.43 -16.08
CA ALA A 24 -6.74 -1.16 -15.04
C ALA A 24 -5.93 -1.31 -13.75
N TYR A 25 -4.62 -1.55 -13.86
CA TYR A 25 -3.74 -1.59 -12.70
C TYR A 25 -3.63 -0.23 -12.01
N TRP A 26 -3.48 0.87 -12.75
CA TRP A 26 -3.42 2.21 -12.15
C TRP A 26 -4.72 2.61 -11.45
N ILE A 27 -5.87 2.32 -12.06
CA ILE A 27 -7.17 2.54 -11.43
C ILE A 27 -7.32 1.66 -10.17
N ALA A 28 -6.95 0.38 -10.26
CA ALA A 28 -6.98 -0.53 -9.12
C ALA A 28 -6.06 -0.07 -7.98
N ILE A 29 -4.88 0.45 -8.28
CA ILE A 29 -3.96 1.02 -7.28
C ILE A 29 -4.66 2.13 -6.50
N VAL A 30 -5.33 3.07 -7.18
CA VAL A 30 -6.05 4.16 -6.50
C VAL A 30 -7.15 3.61 -5.58
N LEU A 31 -8.01 2.73 -6.10
CA LEU A 31 -9.15 2.18 -5.34
C LEU A 31 -8.70 1.33 -4.15
N VAL A 32 -7.72 0.46 -4.35
CA VAL A 32 -7.19 -0.41 -3.29
C VAL A 32 -6.42 0.42 -2.25
N SER A 33 -5.79 1.53 -2.63
CA SER A 33 -5.14 2.43 -1.67
C SER A 33 -6.13 3.15 -0.78
N ILE A 34 -7.28 3.55 -1.32
CA ILE A 34 -8.39 4.10 -0.51
C ILE A 34 -8.89 3.05 0.50
N LEU A 35 -9.09 1.81 0.05
CA LEU A 35 -9.51 0.72 0.93
C LEU A 35 -8.45 0.40 2.00
N PHE A 36 -7.17 0.44 1.63
CA PHE A 36 -6.05 0.23 2.55
C PHE A 36 -5.98 1.32 3.62
N GLY A 37 -6.18 2.58 3.25
CA GLY A 37 -6.31 3.70 4.19
C GLY A 37 -7.51 3.51 5.12
N TYR A 38 -8.68 3.13 4.58
CA TYR A 38 -9.87 2.84 5.38
C TYR A 38 -9.67 1.67 6.35
N GLY A 39 -8.94 0.62 5.95
CA GLY A 39 -8.56 -0.50 6.83
C GLY A 39 -7.75 -0.05 8.06
N HIS A 40 -7.15 1.13 8.00
CA HIS A 40 -6.41 1.79 9.06
C HIS A 40 -7.22 2.82 9.87
N TYR A 41 -8.56 2.77 9.82
CA TYR A 41 -9.43 3.73 10.53
C TYR A 41 -9.14 3.85 12.04
N TYR A 42 -8.62 2.79 12.66
CA TYR A 42 -8.25 2.77 14.08
C TYR A 42 -7.10 3.75 14.41
N LYS A 43 -6.32 4.21 13.42
CA LYS A 43 -5.29 5.24 13.57
C LYS A 43 -5.86 6.68 13.56
N GLY A 44 -7.19 6.85 13.44
CA GLY A 44 -7.84 8.15 13.31
C GLY A 44 -7.73 8.74 11.89
N ALA A 45 -8.29 9.92 11.68
CA ALA A 45 -8.41 10.52 10.35
C ALA A 45 -7.05 10.78 9.66
N SER A 46 -6.06 11.27 10.41
CA SER A 46 -4.70 11.46 9.90
C SER A 46 -4.08 10.13 9.49
N GLY A 47 -4.22 9.09 10.30
CA GLY A 47 -3.70 7.76 10.00
C GLY A 47 -4.36 7.08 8.80
N VAL A 48 -5.65 7.32 8.55
CA VAL A 48 -6.34 6.87 7.33
C VAL A 48 -5.74 7.51 6.09
N ILE A 49 -5.54 8.83 6.12
CA ILE A 49 -4.98 9.59 5.01
C ILE A 49 -3.54 9.13 4.74
N ASP A 50 -2.72 9.09 5.79
CA ASP A 50 -1.32 8.66 5.71
C ASP A 50 -1.19 7.21 5.17
N SER A 51 -1.97 6.29 5.73
CA SER A 51 -1.99 4.90 5.27
C SER A 51 -2.48 4.80 3.82
N GLY A 52 -3.44 5.63 3.39
CA GLY A 52 -3.87 5.71 1.99
C GLY A 52 -2.76 6.18 1.03
N PHE A 53 -1.94 7.15 1.45
CA PHE A 53 -0.76 7.57 0.67
C PHE A 53 0.34 6.49 0.63
N ALA A 54 0.63 5.84 1.75
CA ALA A 54 1.48 4.64 1.76
C ALA A 54 0.92 3.55 0.83
N GLY A 55 -0.40 3.40 0.85
CA GLY A 55 -1.26 2.74 -0.13
C GLY A 55 -0.75 2.89 -1.57
N LEU A 56 -0.80 4.15 -2.03
CA LEU A 56 -0.47 4.58 -3.38
C LEU A 56 1.01 4.37 -3.70
N ILE A 57 1.91 4.69 -2.77
CA ILE A 57 3.36 4.53 -2.95
C ILE A 57 3.72 3.05 -3.15
N LEU A 58 3.22 2.17 -2.28
CA LEU A 58 3.50 0.73 -2.37
C LEU A 58 2.86 0.09 -3.61
N GLY A 59 1.67 0.55 -4.02
CA GLY A 59 1.03 0.12 -5.27
C GLY A 59 1.79 0.59 -6.52
N THR A 60 2.35 1.81 -6.47
CA THR A 60 3.22 2.35 -7.52
C THR A 60 4.53 1.56 -7.59
N ALA A 61 5.17 1.28 -6.45
CA ALA A 61 6.37 0.47 -6.38
C ALA A 61 6.14 -0.94 -6.95
N TYR A 62 5.01 -1.57 -6.63
CA TYR A 62 4.59 -2.84 -7.23
C TYR A 62 4.55 -2.74 -8.76
N MET A 63 3.90 -1.70 -9.31
CA MET A 63 3.76 -1.54 -10.76
C MET A 63 5.10 -1.29 -11.45
N LEU A 64 5.93 -0.40 -10.89
CA LEU A 64 7.26 -0.06 -11.43
C LEU A 64 8.25 -1.22 -11.33
N ALA A 65 8.14 -2.07 -10.30
CA ALA A 65 8.94 -3.27 -10.14
C ALA A 65 8.47 -4.45 -11.01
N GLY A 66 7.69 -4.20 -12.06
CA GLY A 66 7.19 -5.25 -12.95
C GLY A 66 6.19 -6.20 -12.27
N ARG A 67 5.41 -5.69 -11.31
CA ARG A 67 4.46 -6.46 -10.49
C ARG A 67 5.12 -7.50 -9.58
N ASN A 68 6.36 -7.21 -9.15
CA ASN A 68 7.05 -8.01 -8.14
C ASN A 68 6.55 -7.66 -6.74
N LEU A 69 5.82 -8.57 -6.10
CA LEU A 69 5.25 -8.36 -4.77
C LEU A 69 6.32 -8.17 -3.68
N TRP A 70 7.51 -8.73 -3.85
CA TRP A 70 8.60 -8.57 -2.89
C TRP A 70 9.05 -7.11 -2.75
N ALA A 71 8.95 -6.31 -3.82
CA ALA A 71 9.28 -4.89 -3.75
C ALA A 71 8.39 -4.16 -2.74
N SER A 72 7.08 -4.39 -2.79
CA SER A 72 6.14 -3.80 -1.84
C SER A 72 6.26 -4.40 -0.44
N ILE A 73 6.50 -5.71 -0.32
CA ILE A 73 6.70 -6.37 1.00
C ILE A 73 7.89 -5.76 1.73
N LEU A 74 9.03 -5.63 1.04
CA LEU A 74 10.24 -5.07 1.64
C LEU A 74 10.09 -3.57 1.92
N ALA A 75 9.55 -2.80 0.97
CA ALA A 75 9.32 -1.37 1.17
C ALA A 75 8.41 -1.10 2.37
N HIS A 76 7.29 -1.83 2.48
CA HIS A 76 6.38 -1.72 3.61
C HIS A 76 7.06 -2.11 4.92
N GLY A 77 7.70 -3.28 4.96
CA GLY A 77 8.40 -3.74 6.17
C GLY A 77 9.48 -2.76 6.64
N PHE A 78 10.20 -2.10 5.72
CA PHE A 78 11.17 -1.07 6.09
C PHE A 78 10.49 0.19 6.62
N ILE A 79 9.42 0.69 5.98
CA ILE A 79 8.66 1.84 6.48
C ILE A 79 8.19 1.62 7.92
N ASP A 80 7.58 0.46 8.20
CA ASP A 80 7.11 0.12 9.55
C ASP A 80 8.26 0.01 10.54
N THR A 81 9.36 -0.61 10.14
CA THR A 81 10.54 -0.76 11.00
C THR A 81 11.13 0.60 11.37
N PHE A 82 11.29 1.50 10.40
CA PHE A 82 11.76 2.86 10.66
C PHE A 82 10.77 3.65 11.51
N GLY A 83 9.47 3.51 11.27
CA GLY A 83 8.44 4.15 12.10
C GLY A 83 8.49 3.71 13.57
N ILE A 84 8.73 2.41 13.84
CA ILE A 84 8.91 1.91 15.20
C ILE A 84 10.19 2.45 15.83
N ILE A 85 11.30 2.50 15.09
CA ILE A 85 12.58 3.06 15.58
C ILE A 85 12.41 4.53 15.95
N ASP A 86 11.83 5.32 15.04
CA ASP A 86 11.57 6.75 15.22
C ASP A 86 10.70 7.01 16.45
N ALA A 87 9.61 6.24 16.62
CA ALA A 87 8.74 6.32 17.79
C ALA A 87 9.45 5.91 19.10
N PHE A 88 10.31 4.88 19.07
CA PHE A 88 11.04 4.41 20.25
C PHE A 88 12.06 5.43 20.76
N PHE A 89 12.80 6.08 19.84
CA PHE A 89 13.78 7.11 20.21
C PHE A 89 13.17 8.52 20.34
N GLY A 90 11.94 8.71 19.89
CA GLY A 90 11.23 9.97 19.96
C GLY A 90 11.82 11.07 19.08
N TRP A 91 12.36 10.74 17.92
CA TRP A 91 13.00 11.72 17.04
C TRP A 91 12.02 12.68 16.34
N SER A 92 10.76 12.27 16.21
CA SER A 92 9.68 13.03 15.58
C SER A 92 8.71 13.69 16.56
N ASN A 93 9.03 13.70 17.86
CA ASN A 93 8.25 14.35 18.93
C ASN A 93 8.81 15.72 19.34
#